data_AF-A0A0F6W2Q4-F1
#
_entry.id   AF-A0A0F6W2Q4-F1
#
_cell.length_a   1.000
_cell.length_b   1.000
_cell.length_c   1.000
_cell.angle_alpha   90.00
_cell.angle_beta   90.00
_cell.angle_gamma   90.00
#
_symmetry.space_group_name_H-M   'P 1'
#
loop_
_entity.id
_entity.type
_entity.pdbx_description
1 polymer ?
#
loop_
_entity_poly.entity_id
_entity_poly.type
_entity_poly.pdbx_seq_one_letter_code
_entity_poly.pdbx_strand_id
1 'polypeptide(L)'
;MRALFFSFACDHCDGLVDSFDFRGFVVLRRERTLPCEEYVFATRADAERWRELNGLFDAEIREVRGDKPFRWQPSRGTVRGIILADRLFEICPDHKFEPRPNRAFLAQQPEQLAASP
;
A
#
# COMPACT_ATOMS: atom_id res chain seq x y z
N MET A 1 -40.95 -13.74 1.78
CA MET A 1 -39.53 -13.79 1.37
C MET A 1 -39.07 -12.37 1.11
N ARG A 2 -38.12 -11.84 1.89
CA ARG A 2 -37.57 -10.48 1.67
C ARG A 2 -36.35 -10.62 0.75
N ALA A 3 -36.42 -10.05 -0.44
CA ALA A 3 -35.27 -9.90 -1.31
C ALA A 3 -34.35 -8.82 -0.70
N LEU A 4 -33.18 -9.23 -0.22
CA LEU A 4 -32.13 -8.30 0.20
C LEU A 4 -31.37 -7.87 -1.07
N PHE A 5 -31.75 -6.72 -1.62
CA PHE A 5 -30.95 -6.05 -2.63
C PHE A 5 -29.74 -5.43 -1.94
N PHE A 6 -28.60 -6.11 -1.97
CA PHE A 6 -27.31 -5.51 -1.65
C PHE A 6 -26.82 -4.77 -2.89
N SER A 7 -27.11 -3.48 -3.00
CA SER A 7 -26.42 -2.60 -3.94
C SER A 7 -25.06 -2.24 -3.33
N PHE A 8 -23.99 -2.87 -3.79
CA PHE A 8 -22.63 -2.38 -3.57
C PHE A 8 -22.43 -1.18 -4.49
N ALA A 9 -22.76 0.02 -4.01
CA ALA A 9 -22.27 1.24 -4.64
C ALA A 9 -20.77 1.32 -4.33
N CYS A 10 -19.95 1.09 -5.36
CA CYS A 10 -18.54 1.40 -5.29
C CYS A 10 -18.43 2.91 -5.51
N ASP A 11 -17.83 3.66 -4.57
CA ASP A 11 -17.56 5.10 -4.67
C ASP A 11 -16.64 5.49 -5.87
N HIS A 12 -16.36 4.54 -6.76
CA HIS A 12 -15.54 4.69 -7.96
C HIS A 12 -16.21 5.53 -9.06
N CYS A 13 -17.50 5.87 -8.93
CA CYS A 13 -18.23 6.60 -9.98
C CYS A 13 -18.25 8.13 -9.81
N ASP A 14 -17.82 8.68 -8.67
CA ASP A 14 -17.96 10.13 -8.37
C ASP A 14 -16.75 11.01 -8.74
N GLY A 15 -15.79 10.48 -9.52
CA GLY A 15 -14.89 11.30 -10.35
C GLY A 15 -13.98 12.30 -9.63
N LEU A 16 -13.64 12.08 -8.36
CA LEU A 16 -12.92 13.03 -7.50
C LEU A 16 -11.74 12.41 -6.73
N VAL A 17 -10.98 11.51 -7.36
CA VAL A 17 -9.77 10.95 -6.74
C VAL A 17 -8.62 10.99 -7.75
N ASP A 18 -7.53 11.67 -7.39
CA ASP A 18 -6.27 11.63 -8.13
C ASP A 18 -5.91 10.17 -8.42
N SER A 19 -5.71 9.87 -9.71
CA SER A 19 -5.82 8.55 -10.32
C SER A 19 -4.65 7.60 -9.99
N PHE A 20 -4.44 7.29 -8.72
CA PHE A 20 -3.60 6.18 -8.28
C PHE A 20 -4.49 4.98 -7.93
N ASP A 21 -4.92 4.28 -8.98
CA ASP A 21 -5.82 3.13 -8.87
C ASP A 21 -5.15 1.91 -8.18
N PHE A 22 -3.82 1.89 -8.14
CA PHE A 22 -3.07 0.74 -7.64
C PHE A 22 -2.67 0.94 -6.19
N ARG A 23 -3.20 0.08 -5.33
CA ARG A 23 -2.99 0.07 -3.88
C ARG A 23 -2.09 -1.09 -3.46
N GLY A 24 -1.26 -0.85 -2.47
CA GLY A 24 -0.54 -1.87 -1.73
C GLY A 24 -0.27 -1.45 -0.29
N PHE A 25 0.45 -2.30 0.45
CA PHE A 25 0.84 -2.04 1.82
C PHE A 25 2.34 -2.20 1.99
N VAL A 26 2.96 -1.41 2.86
CA VAL A 26 4.38 -1.51 3.18
C VAL A 26 4.57 -1.54 4.69
N VAL A 27 5.59 -2.26 5.13
CA VAL A 27 6.03 -2.27 6.54
C VAL A 27 7.19 -1.26 6.67
N LEU A 28 6.90 -0.06 7.16
CA LEU A 28 7.90 0.99 7.38
C LEU A 28 8.60 0.78 8.73
N ARG A 29 9.90 0.59 8.66
CA ARG A 29 10.74 0.51 9.86
C ARG A 29 11.06 1.92 10.35
N ARG A 30 11.00 2.13 11.67
CA ARG A 30 11.18 3.46 12.29
C ARG A 30 12.53 4.09 11.99
N GLU A 31 13.56 3.27 11.78
CA GLU A 31 14.92 3.70 11.50
C GLU A 31 15.15 4.20 10.06
N ARG A 32 14.17 4.05 9.14
CA ARG A 32 14.34 4.46 7.74
C ARG A 32 13.74 5.83 7.49
N THR A 33 14.56 6.73 6.93
CA THR A 33 14.11 8.00 6.36
C THR A 33 13.62 7.78 4.93
N LEU A 34 12.55 8.46 4.53
CA LEU A 34 12.03 8.42 3.16
C LEU A 34 12.84 9.37 2.24
N PRO A 35 13.01 9.04 0.95
CA PRO A 35 12.55 7.80 0.30
C PRO A 35 13.39 6.58 0.68
N CYS A 36 12.77 5.40 0.72
CA CYS A 36 13.45 4.14 1.03
C CYS A 36 12.97 2.97 0.17
N GLU A 37 13.82 1.97 -0.06
CA GLU A 37 13.43 0.74 -0.76
C GLU A 37 12.81 -0.27 0.22
N GLU A 38 11.58 -0.69 -0.05
CA GLU A 38 10.86 -1.68 0.76
C GLU A 38 9.97 -2.60 -0.11
N TYR A 39 9.51 -3.70 0.50
CA TYR A 39 8.54 -4.60 -0.12
C TYR A 39 7.13 -4.03 -0.05
N VAL A 40 6.40 -4.13 -1.16
CA VAL A 40 4.97 -3.82 -1.22
C VAL A 40 4.17 -5.12 -1.20
N PHE A 41 3.17 -5.19 -0.34
CA PHE A 41 2.29 -6.33 -0.12
C PHE A 41 0.92 -6.07 -0.74
N ALA A 42 0.30 -7.12 -1.26
CA ALA A 42 -1.02 -7.03 -1.88
C ALA A 42 -2.11 -6.72 -0.85
N THR A 43 -1.99 -7.27 0.36
CA THR A 43 -2.95 -7.06 1.43
C THR A 43 -2.27 -6.62 2.73
N ARG A 44 -3.05 -6.01 3.63
CA ARG A 44 -2.56 -5.67 4.97
C ARG A 44 -2.19 -6.92 5.76
N ALA A 45 -2.96 -8.00 5.62
CA ALA A 45 -2.69 -9.27 6.29
C ALA A 45 -1.35 -9.89 5.85
N ASP A 46 -1.00 -9.78 4.57
CA ASP A 46 0.30 -10.19 4.05
C ASP A 46 1.45 -9.40 4.70
N ALA A 47 1.29 -8.08 4.83
CA ALA A 47 2.25 -7.21 5.49
C ALA A 47 2.38 -7.52 6.99
N GLU A 48 1.26 -7.77 7.68
CA GLU A 48 1.23 -8.17 9.09
C GLU A 48 1.98 -9.48 9.32
N ARG A 49 1.69 -10.50 8.51
CA ARG A 49 2.36 -11.79 8.57
C ARG A 49 3.86 -11.65 8.30
N TRP A 50 4.24 -10.86 7.30
CA TRP A 50 5.66 -10.60 7.02
C TRP A 50 6.35 -9.91 8.20
N ARG A 51 5.69 -8.91 8.80
CA ARG A 51 6.18 -8.17 9.97
C ARG A 51 6.43 -9.10 11.16
N GLU A 52 5.47 -10.00 11.45
CA GLU A 52 5.57 -10.98 12.54
C GLU A 52 6.72 -11.98 12.30
N LEU A 53 6.83 -12.53 11.09
CA LEU A 53 7.88 -13.49 10.74
C LEU A 53 9.29 -12.90 10.85
N ASN A 54 9.42 -11.58 10.69
CA ASN A 54 10.70 -10.86 10.79
C ASN A 54 10.92 -10.18 12.16
N GLY A 55 10.00 -10.36 13.13
CA GLY A 55 10.13 -9.76 14.46
C GLY A 55 10.03 -8.24 14.49
N LEU A 56 9.43 -7.62 13.46
CA LEU A 56 9.37 -6.17 13.27
C LEU A 56 8.12 -5.55 13.94
N PHE A 57 7.82 -5.92 15.19
CA PHE A 57 6.56 -5.54 15.85
C PHE A 57 6.36 -4.03 15.99
N ASP A 58 7.44 -3.26 16.08
CA ASP A 58 7.42 -1.79 16.17
C ASP A 58 7.28 -1.08 14.83
N ALA A 59 7.37 -1.83 13.71
CA ALA A 59 7.23 -1.28 12.37
C ALA A 59 5.76 -0.98 12.05
N GLU A 60 5.53 0.17 11.45
CA GLU A 60 4.20 0.64 11.06
C GLU A 60 3.83 0.08 9.69
N ILE A 61 2.57 -0.32 9.51
CA ILE A 61 2.06 -0.74 8.21
C ILE A 61 1.32 0.43 7.59
N ARG A 62 1.83 0.94 6.48
CA ARG A 62 1.24 2.04 5.74
C ARG A 62 0.71 1.57 4.40
N GLU A 63 -0.34 2.24 3.96
CA GLU A 63 -0.83 2.08 2.60
C GLU A 63 0.04 2.89 1.63
N VAL A 64 0.30 2.30 0.47
CA VAL A 64 0.99 2.96 -0.63
C VAL A 64 0.16 2.93 -1.90
N ARG A 65 0.38 3.94 -2.73
CA ARG A 65 -0.27 4.18 -4.01
C ARG A 65 0.77 4.16 -5.11
N GLY A 66 0.48 3.47 -6.19
CA GLY A 66 1.34 3.37 -7.35
C GLY A 66 0.65 3.93 -8.59
N ASP A 67 1.46 4.50 -9.48
CA ASP A 67 1.01 5.05 -10.77
C ASP A 67 0.82 3.94 -11.81
N LYS A 68 1.39 2.77 -11.53
CA LYS A 68 1.33 1.58 -12.38
C LYS A 68 0.88 0.37 -11.57
N PRO A 69 0.26 -0.63 -12.22
CA PRO A 69 -0.13 -1.86 -11.54
C PRO A 69 1.07 -2.55 -10.90
N PHE A 70 0.93 -2.88 -9.61
CA PHE A 70 1.85 -3.77 -8.94
C PHE A 70 1.75 -5.17 -9.54
N ARG A 71 2.90 -5.78 -9.85
CA ARG A 71 2.96 -7.18 -10.25
C ARG A 71 3.10 -8.04 -9.01
N TRP A 72 2.05 -8.76 -8.67
CA TRP A 72 2.02 -9.61 -7.48
C TRP A 72 2.65 -10.97 -7.73
N GLN A 73 3.40 -11.46 -6.77
CA GLN A 73 3.95 -12.80 -6.77
C GLN A 73 3.83 -13.45 -5.39
N PRO A 74 3.58 -14.78 -5.33
CA PRO A 74 3.67 -15.52 -4.09
C PRO A 74 5.13 -15.61 -3.64
N SER A 75 5.37 -15.28 -2.38
CA SER A 75 6.64 -15.45 -1.71
C SER A 75 7.09 -16.92 -1.68
N ARG A 76 8.40 -17.14 -1.58
CA ARG A 76 9.02 -18.47 -1.52
C ARG A 76 9.82 -18.64 -0.23
N GLY A 77 10.13 -19.88 0.15
CA GLY A 77 10.97 -20.18 1.32
C GLY A 77 10.25 -19.94 2.66
N THR A 78 10.96 -19.34 3.61
CA THR A 78 10.50 -19.11 4.99
C THR A 78 9.32 -18.14 5.10
N VAL A 79 9.11 -17.31 4.08
CA VAL A 79 8.01 -16.34 4.01
C VAL A 79 6.82 -16.84 3.20
N ARG A 80 6.73 -18.15 2.87
CA ARG A 80 5.69 -18.73 2.00
C ARG A 80 4.27 -18.35 2.40
N GLY A 81 3.42 -18.09 1.40
CA GLY A 81 2.01 -17.77 1.60
C GLY A 81 1.74 -16.29 1.85
N ILE A 82 2.70 -15.43 1.50
CA ILE A 82 2.60 -13.97 1.49
C ILE A 82 2.62 -13.52 0.04
N ILE A 83 1.71 -12.63 -0.34
CA ILE A 83 1.71 -12.01 -1.68
C ILE A 83 2.40 -10.65 -1.60
N LEU A 84 3.51 -10.50 -2.34
CA LEU A 84 4.26 -9.25 -2.44
C LEU A 84 4.54 -8.89 -3.90
N ALA A 85 4.96 -7.65 -4.12
CA ALA A 85 5.35 -7.17 -5.44
C ALA A 85 6.58 -7.93 -5.96
N ASP A 86 6.72 -7.98 -7.29
CA ASP A 86 7.80 -8.71 -7.96
C ASP A 86 9.19 -8.13 -7.68
N ARG A 87 9.24 -6.88 -7.20
CA ARG A 87 10.44 -6.08 -6.96
C ARG A 87 10.30 -5.26 -5.68
N LEU A 88 11.43 -4.75 -5.20
CA LEU A 88 11.45 -3.66 -4.22
C LEU A 88 10.93 -2.39 -4.88
N PHE A 89 10.19 -1.61 -4.11
CA PHE A 89 9.70 -0.30 -4.51
C PHE A 89 10.37 0.78 -3.68
N GLU A 90 10.71 1.87 -4.33
CA GLU A 90 11.08 3.11 -3.67
C GLU A 90 9.81 3.77 -3.13
N ILE A 91 9.70 3.84 -1.82
CA ILE A 91 8.58 4.45 -1.10
C ILE A 91 8.89 5.92 -0.89
N CYS A 92 8.11 6.77 -1.52
CA CYS A 92 8.22 8.23 -1.41
C CYS A 92 7.14 8.77 -0.46
N PRO A 93 7.41 9.87 0.25
CA PRO A 93 6.45 10.49 1.16
C PRO A 93 5.31 11.19 0.42
N ASP A 94 5.59 11.78 -0.74
CA ASP A 94 4.64 12.57 -1.52
C ASP A 94 4.90 12.48 -3.04
N HIS A 95 3.96 13.01 -3.82
CA HIS A 95 3.98 13.01 -5.28
C HIS A 95 4.95 14.05 -5.89
N LYS A 96 5.75 14.75 -5.08
CA LYS A 96 6.76 15.69 -5.62
C LYS A 96 7.92 14.94 -6.28
N PHE A 97 8.06 13.66 -6.01
CA PHE A 97 9.03 12.79 -6.64
C PHE A 97 8.50 12.29 -7.99
N GLU A 98 9.33 12.33 -9.03
CA GLU A 98 8.94 11.91 -10.38
C GLU A 98 8.38 10.47 -10.41
N PRO A 99 7.24 10.22 -11.06
CA PRO A 99 6.74 8.87 -11.34
C PRO A 99 7.80 7.94 -11.93
N ARG A 100 8.03 6.77 -11.30
CA ARG A 100 8.91 5.72 -11.84
C ARG A 100 8.27 4.33 -11.70
N PRO A 101 8.63 3.36 -12.56
CA PRO A 101 7.97 2.05 -12.59
C PRO A 101 7.98 1.26 -11.26
N ASN A 102 8.98 1.47 -10.42
CA ASN A 102 9.10 0.83 -9.11
C ASN A 102 9.03 1.86 -7.98
N ARG A 103 8.20 2.89 -8.13
CA ARG A 103 8.00 3.93 -7.11
C ARG A 103 6.56 3.88 -6.62
N ALA A 104 6.39 4.00 -5.32
CA ALA A 104 5.09 4.07 -4.67
C ALA A 104 5.10 5.21 -3.67
N PHE A 105 3.94 5.79 -3.44
CA PHE A 105 3.75 6.98 -2.62
C PHE A 105 2.92 6.62 -1.40
N LEU A 106 3.24 7.16 -0.22
CA LEU A 106 2.39 6.95 0.94
C LEU A 106 1.01 7.56 0.70
N ALA A 107 -0.04 6.78 1.01
CA ALA A 107 -1.39 7.32 1.02
C ALA A 107 -1.49 8.39 2.12
N GLN A 108 -1.95 9.59 1.75
CA GLN A 108 -2.23 10.63 2.75
C GLN A 108 -3.32 10.14 3.69
N GLN A 109 -3.11 10.27 5.00
CA GLN A 109 -4.17 10.00 5.96
C GLN A 109 -5.25 11.09 5.82
N PRO A 110 -6.55 10.76 5.78
CA PRO A 110 -7.63 11.73 5.62
C PRO A 110 -7.58 12.89 6.62
N GLU A 111 -6.99 12.66 7.80
CA GLU A 111 -6.83 13.65 8.87
C GLU A 111 -5.89 14.81 8.49
N GLN A 112 -5.06 14.67 7.47
CA GLN A 112 -4.19 15.76 6.99
C GLN A 112 -4.85 16.70 5.97
N LEU A 113 -5.99 16.32 5.35
CA LEU A 113 -6.75 17.23 4.48
C LEU A 113 -7.62 18.22 5.26
N ALA A 114 -7.97 17.92 6.51
CA ALA A 114 -8.81 18.78 7.35
C ALA A 114 -8.05 19.93 8.03
N ALA A 115 -6.73 20.04 7.83
CA ALA A 115 -5.87 21.00 8.51
C ALA A 115 -5.11 21.93 7.54
N SER A 116 -5.66 22.21 6.36
CA SER A 116 -5.25 23.38 5.57
C SER A 116 -6.24 24.53 5.82
N PRO A 117 -5.83 25.64 6.46
CA PRO A 117 -6.67 26.83 6.62
C PRO A 117 -6.89 27.58 5.30
#